data_AF-A0A8I1N387-F1
#
_entry.id   AF-A0A8I1N387-F1
#
_cell.length_a   1.000
_cell.length_b   1.000
_cell.length_c   1.000
_cell.angle_alpha   90.00
_cell.angle_beta   90.00
_cell.angle_gamma   90.00
#
_symmetry.space_group_name_H-M   'P 1'
#
loop_
_entity.id
_entity.type
_entity.pdbx_description
1 polymer ?
#
loop_
_entity_poly.entity_id
_entity_poly.type
_entity_poly.pdbx_seq_one_letter_code
_entity_poly.pdbx_strand_id
1 'polypeptide(L)'
;MSNVVDLAGFQCPVGSMAMHSAHGLVEVFSQDGWMRGVLYEHHEELSLAHESEDVVFAEHIEMREAWVHVRELTVADLVKDLENLRKRGQFVFDTVD
;
A
#
# COMPACT_ATOMS: atom_id res chain seq x y z
N MET A 1 -0.80 32.02 23.75
CA MET A 1 -1.27 31.34 22.53
C MET A 1 -0.60 29.97 22.49
N SER A 2 -1.28 28.93 22.94
CA SER A 2 -0.80 27.55 22.83
C SER A 2 -1.02 27.08 21.40
N ASN A 3 0.06 26.93 20.63
CA ASN A 3 0.00 26.27 19.33
C ASN A 3 -0.37 24.81 19.57
N VAL A 4 -1.66 24.48 19.43
CA VAL A 4 -2.11 23.08 19.37
C VAL A 4 -1.61 22.59 18.02
N VAL A 5 -0.47 21.90 18.04
CA VAL A 5 0.07 21.25 16.84
C VAL A 5 -0.87 20.09 16.54
N ASP A 6 -1.62 20.18 15.46
CA ASP A 6 -2.40 19.04 14.97
C ASP A 6 -1.44 17.99 14.42
N LEU A 7 -1.03 17.07 15.29
CA LEU A 7 -0.13 15.97 14.97
C LEU A 7 -0.73 15.04 13.90
N ALA A 8 -2.07 14.98 13.78
CA ALA A 8 -2.71 14.20 12.75
C ALA A 8 -2.37 14.72 11.36
N GLY A 9 -2.24 16.03 11.18
CA GLY A 9 -1.97 16.65 9.88
C GLY A 9 -0.62 16.29 9.26
N PHE A 10 0.35 15.84 10.07
CA PHE A 10 1.70 15.52 9.60
C PHE A 10 1.90 14.03 9.31
N GLN A 11 1.06 13.16 9.87
CA GLN A 11 1.21 11.72 9.69
C GLN A 11 0.56 11.29 8.38
N CYS A 12 1.33 10.63 7.51
CA CYS A 12 0.89 10.12 6.21
C CYS A 12 0.19 11.22 5.37
N PRO A 13 0.92 12.27 4.96
CA PRO A 13 0.33 13.36 4.18
C PRO A 13 -0.12 12.88 2.79
N VAL A 14 -0.98 13.66 2.14
CA VAL A 14 -1.37 13.41 0.75
C VAL A 14 -0.13 13.37 -0.16
N GLY A 15 -0.09 12.40 -1.08
CA GLY A 15 1.05 12.11 -1.95
C GLY A 15 2.14 11.25 -1.31
N SER A 16 1.97 10.82 -0.06
CA SER A 16 2.87 9.85 0.57
C SER A 16 2.36 8.42 0.42
N MET A 17 3.27 7.46 0.57
CA MET A 17 2.91 6.06 0.75
C MET A 17 2.86 5.69 2.24
N ALA A 18 2.00 4.76 2.58
CA ALA A 18 1.85 4.22 3.92
C ALA A 18 1.58 2.71 3.86
N MET A 19 1.91 2.01 4.93
CA MET A 19 1.50 0.62 5.14
C MET A 19 0.22 0.59 5.97
N HIS A 20 -0.78 -0.14 5.47
CA HIS A 20 -2.04 -0.46 6.14
C HIS A 20 -2.11 -1.95 6.44
N SER A 21 -2.55 -2.33 7.63
CA SER A 21 -2.54 -3.73 8.08
C SER A 21 -3.38 -4.68 7.20
N ALA A 22 -4.49 -4.19 6.64
CA ALA A 22 -5.40 -5.00 5.81
C ALA A 22 -5.20 -4.81 4.30
N HIS A 23 -4.63 -3.68 3.87
CA HIS A 23 -4.53 -3.31 2.46
C HIS A 23 -3.08 -3.30 1.94
N GLY A 24 -2.10 -3.58 2.81
CA GLY A 24 -0.69 -3.57 2.42
C GLY A 24 -0.18 -2.16 2.16
N LEU A 25 0.60 -1.99 1.10
CA LEU A 25 1.13 -0.68 0.70
C LEU A 25 0.02 0.14 0.04
N VAL A 26 -0.18 1.37 0.52
CA VAL A 26 -1.23 2.26 0.02
C VAL A 26 -0.68 3.66 -0.28
N GLU A 27 -1.25 4.30 -1.29
CA GLU A 27 -0.99 5.71 -1.60
C GLU A 27 -2.05 6.59 -0.93
N VAL A 28 -1.63 7.63 -0.21
CA VAL A 28 -2.56 8.60 0.39
C VAL A 28 -2.94 9.65 -0.66
N PHE A 29 -4.17 9.64 -1.14
CA PHE A 29 -4.65 10.61 -2.15
C PHE A 29 -5.48 11.75 -1.55
N SER A 30 -6.02 11.59 -0.34
CA SER A 30 -6.86 12.60 0.30
C SER A 30 -6.75 12.59 1.82
N GLN A 31 -7.14 13.70 2.45
CA GLN A 31 -7.13 13.87 3.90
C GLN A 31 -8.36 14.64 4.37
N ASP A 32 -8.99 14.13 5.42
CA ASP A 32 -10.04 14.83 6.17
C ASP A 32 -9.84 14.59 7.68
N GLY A 33 -9.27 15.58 8.37
CA GLY A 33 -8.90 15.47 9.78
C GLY A 33 -8.00 14.25 10.06
N TRP A 34 -8.56 13.27 10.80
CA TRP A 34 -7.90 12.02 11.17
C TRP A 34 -8.05 10.90 10.13
N MET A 35 -8.81 11.13 9.07
CA MET A 35 -9.04 10.16 8.01
C MET A 35 -8.09 10.42 6.84
N ARG A 36 -7.71 9.32 6.17
CA ARG A 36 -6.96 9.33 4.93
C ARG A 36 -7.73 8.57 3.87
N GLY A 37 -7.93 9.22 2.73
CA GLY A 37 -8.31 8.54 1.51
C GLY A 37 -7.06 7.86 0.97
N VAL A 38 -7.13 6.53 0.85
CA VAL A 38 -6.02 5.71 0.40
C VAL A 38 -6.40 4.90 -0.83
N LEU A 39 -5.46 4.77 -1.75
CA LEU A 39 -5.54 3.92 -2.93
C LEU A 39 -4.68 2.69 -2.70
N TYR A 40 -5.21 1.50 -2.99
CA TYR A 40 -4.49 0.23 -2.80
C TYR A 40 -4.80 -0.75 -3.93
N GLU A 41 -3.85 -1.66 -4.17
CA GLU A 41 -4.02 -2.76 -5.11
C GLU A 41 -4.88 -3.86 -4.47
N HIS A 42 -5.95 -4.23 -5.15
CA HIS A 42 -6.78 -5.37 -4.80
C HIS A 42 -6.54 -6.49 -5.81
N HIS A 43 -6.16 -7.66 -5.29
CA HIS A 43 -5.93 -8.86 -6.07
C HIS A 43 -7.13 -9.79 -5.91
N GLU A 44 -7.74 -10.16 -7.02
CA GLU A 44 -8.81 -11.14 -7.08
C GLU A 44 -8.35 -12.35 -7.90
N GLU A 45 -8.24 -13.51 -7.26
CA GLU A 45 -7.91 -14.76 -7.96
C GLU A 45 -9.05 -15.16 -8.90
N LEU A 46 -8.72 -15.44 -10.16
CA LEU A 46 -9.68 -15.84 -11.16
C LEU A 46 -9.74 -17.36 -11.28
N SER A 47 -10.93 -17.88 -11.58
CA SER A 47 -11.12 -19.31 -11.82
C SER A 47 -10.43 -19.75 -13.11
N LEU A 48 -9.63 -20.80 -13.02
CA LEU A 48 -8.98 -21.44 -14.17
C LEU A 48 -9.90 -22.40 -14.94
N ALA A 49 -11.18 -22.53 -14.56
CA ALA A 49 -12.08 -23.56 -15.10
C ALA A 49 -12.32 -23.48 -16.63
N HIS A 50 -12.01 -22.34 -17.25
CA HIS A 50 -12.16 -22.12 -18.69
C HIS A 50 -10.84 -21.71 -19.37
N GLU A 51 -9.72 -21.81 -18.64
CA GLU A 51 -8.39 -21.48 -19.15
C GLU A 51 -7.69 -22.71 -19.75
N SER A 52 -6.63 -22.47 -20.51
CA SER A 52 -5.77 -23.56 -21.02
C SER A 52 -5.13 -24.34 -19.87
N GLU A 53 -4.88 -25.64 -20.05
CA GLU A 53 -4.18 -26.49 -19.07
C GLU A 53 -2.77 -25.97 -18.73
N ASP A 54 -2.20 -25.12 -19.59
CA ASP A 54 -0.90 -24.48 -19.38
C ASP A 54 -0.96 -23.28 -18.42
N VAL A 55 -2.17 -22.75 -18.13
CA VAL A 55 -2.34 -21.59 -17.23
C VAL A 55 -2.39 -22.08 -15.80
N VAL A 56 -1.34 -21.78 -15.05
CA VAL A 56 -1.18 -22.19 -13.64
C VAL A 56 -1.70 -21.17 -12.63
N PHE A 57 -1.90 -19.92 -13.05
CA PHE A 57 -2.39 -18.83 -12.20
C PHE A 57 -3.01 -17.73 -13.06
N ALA A 58 -4.13 -17.17 -12.59
CA ALA A 58 -4.78 -16.03 -13.19
C ALA A 58 -5.33 -15.13 -12.07
N GLU A 59 -5.06 -13.84 -12.15
CA GLU A 59 -5.58 -12.86 -11.22
C GLU A 59 -6.07 -11.61 -11.96
N HIS A 60 -7.00 -10.91 -11.34
CA HIS A 60 -7.39 -9.56 -11.69
C HIS A 60 -6.83 -8.59 -10.63
N ILE A 61 -6.08 -7.60 -11.08
CA ILE A 61 -5.53 -6.54 -10.21
C ILE A 61 -6.27 -5.25 -10.54
N GLU A 62 -6.87 -4.64 -9.53
CA GLU A 62 -7.53 -3.35 -9.66
C GLU A 62 -7.15 -2.40 -8.53
N MET A 63 -7.26 -1.09 -8.80
CA MET A 63 -7.04 -0.06 -7.81
C MET A 63 -8.35 0.26 -7.10
N ARG A 64 -8.37 0.15 -5.78
CA ARG A 64 -9.53 0.50 -4.95
C ARG A 64 -9.21 1.64 -3.99
N GLU A 65 -10.24 2.40 -3.67
CA GLU A 65 -10.18 3.48 -2.70
C GLU A 65 -10.78 3.05 -1.35
N ALA A 66 -10.20 3.52 -0.25
CA ALA A 66 -10.76 3.36 1.09
C ALA A 66 -10.49 4.61 1.94
N TRP A 67 -11.38 4.85 2.91
CA TRP A 67 -11.16 5.83 3.98
C TRP A 67 -10.73 5.11 5.25
N VAL A 68 -9.51 5.36 5.70
CA VAL A 68 -8.93 4.70 6.89
C VAL A 68 -8.49 5.73 7.92
N HIS A 69 -8.49 5.35 9.19
CA HIS A 69 -7.99 6.24 10.23
C HIS A 69 -6.45 6.31 10.14
N VAL A 70 -5.85 7.49 10.33
CA VAL A 70 -4.39 7.70 10.26
C VAL A 70 -3.59 6.85 11.27
N ARG A 71 -4.25 6.25 12.26
CA ARG A 71 -3.62 5.37 13.27
C ARG A 71 -3.45 3.94 12.76
N GLU A 72 -4.17 3.58 11.71
CA GLU A 72 -4.07 2.31 11.01
C GLU A 72 -2.96 2.36 9.95
N LEU A 73 -2.34 3.53 9.77
CA LEU A 73 -1.29 3.79 8.80
C LEU A 73 0.06 3.97 9.50
N THR A 74 1.06 3.26 9.01
CA THR A 74 2.46 3.54 9.31
C THR A 74 3.12 4.14 8.08
N VAL A 75 3.85 5.25 8.24
CA VAL A 75 4.58 5.89 7.15
C VAL A 75 5.45 4.85 6.45
N ALA A 76 5.27 4.70 5.13
CA ALA A 76 6.13 3.82 4.35
C ALA A 76 7.49 4.52 4.23
N ASP A 77 8.52 3.85 4.70
CA ASP A 77 9.90 4.30 4.52
C ASP A 77 10.43 3.45 3.38
N LEU A 78 10.30 3.94 2.15
CA LEU A 78 10.61 3.18 0.94
C LEU A 78 12.01 2.54 1.00
N VAL A 79 12.99 3.22 1.61
CA VAL A 79 14.35 2.70 1.79
C VAL A 79 14.36 1.52 2.76
N LYS A 80 13.74 1.69 3.93
CA LYS A 80 13.66 0.65 4.95
C LYS A 80 12.77 -0.53 4.51
N ASP A 81 11.71 -0.25 3.78
CA ASP A 81 10.75 -1.23 3.29
C ASP A 81 11.37 -2.04 2.13
N LEU A 82 12.09 -1.42 1.21
CA LEU A 82 12.91 -2.11 0.22
C LEU A 82 14.00 -2.98 0.87
N GLU A 83 14.68 -2.46 1.89
CA GLU A 83 15.67 -3.26 2.63
C GLU A 83 15.03 -4.46 3.34
N ASN A 84 13.84 -4.29 3.93
CA ASN A 84 13.12 -5.36 4.59
C ASN A 84 12.63 -6.41 3.61
N LEU A 85 12.11 -6.00 2.45
CA LEU A 85 11.70 -6.89 1.36
C LEU A 85 12.92 -7.65 0.78
N ARG A 86 14.05 -6.98 0.60
CA ARG A 86 15.32 -7.60 0.21
C ARG A 86 15.79 -8.63 1.25
N LYS A 87 15.76 -8.29 2.55
CA LYS A 87 16.14 -9.20 3.64
C LYS A 87 15.23 -10.43 3.72
N ARG A 88 13.96 -10.30 3.34
CA ARG A 88 12.99 -11.41 3.26
C ARG A 88 13.10 -12.23 1.97
N GLY A 89 14.00 -11.88 1.05
CA GLY A 89 14.14 -12.55 -0.25
C GLY A 89 12.94 -12.30 -1.18
N GLN A 90 12.09 -11.32 -0.86
CA GLN A 90 10.87 -10.96 -1.59
C GLN A 90 11.14 -9.86 -2.63
N PHE A 91 12.38 -9.42 -2.75
CA PHE A 91 12.81 -8.41 -3.72
C PHE A 91 14.19 -8.81 -4.26
N VAL A 92 14.23 -9.25 -5.52
CA VAL A 92 15.46 -9.60 -6.24
C VAL A 92 15.64 -8.57 -7.34
N PHE A 93 16.72 -7.79 -7.27
CA PHE A 93 17.19 -7.03 -8.43
C PHE A 93 17.91 -8.01 -9.34
N ASP A 94 17.30 -8.39 -10.46
CA ASP A 94 18.06 -8.83 -11.63
C ASP A 94 18.65 -7.58 -12.27
N THR A 95 19.83 -7.18 -11.83
CA THR A 95 20.67 -6.29 -12.64
C THR A 95 21.20 -7.13 -13.80
N VAL A 96 20.57 -7.00 -14.97
CA VAL A 96 21.15 -7.44 -16.24
C VAL A 96 22.34 -6.52 -16.53
N ASP A 97 23.53 -7.11 -16.57
CA ASP A 97 24.80 -6.46 -16.95
C ASP A 97 24.75 -5.86 -18.37
#